data_AF-A0A4R6XCS8-F1
#
_entry.id   AF-A0A4R6XCS8-F1
#
_cell.length_a   1.000
_cell.length_b   1.000
_cell.length_c   1.000
_cell.angle_alpha   90.00
_cell.angle_beta   90.00
_cell.angle_gamma   90.00
#
_symmetry.space_group_name_H-M   'P 1'
#
loop_
_entity.id
_entity.type
_entity.pdbx_description
1 polymer ?
#
loop_
_entity_poly.entity_id
_entity_poly.type
_entity_poly.pdbx_seq_one_letter_code
_entity_poly.pdbx_strand_id
1 'polypeptide(L)'
;MKIKSVRQWAGKASRMLEEAYNAPYRSAIARAKRDEDDLFMMLVFSELMGVPNPAAYYTLELQPLLLERFHDWHKRMGMEHSPLDHFRCC
;
A
#
# COMPACT_ATOMS: atom_id res chain seq x y z
N MET A 1 -39.43 15.03 -20.95
CA MET A 1 -37.99 15.13 -21.28
C MET A 1 -37.13 15.92 -20.27
N LYS A 2 -37.70 16.77 -19.39
CA LYS A 2 -36.93 17.60 -18.43
C LYS A 2 -36.44 16.89 -17.16
N ILE A 3 -37.10 15.82 -16.71
CA ILE A 3 -36.76 15.14 -15.44
C ILE A 3 -35.44 14.36 -15.53
N LYS A 4 -35.14 13.76 -16.70
CA LYS A 4 -33.89 13.01 -16.91
C LYS A 4 -32.66 13.92 -16.92
N SER A 5 -32.75 15.13 -17.50
CA SER A 5 -31.63 16.06 -17.54
C SER A 5 -31.31 16.66 -16.17
N VAL A 6 -32.33 16.97 -15.36
CA VAL A 6 -32.14 17.44 -13.98
C VAL A 6 -31.44 16.39 -13.12
N ARG A 7 -31.82 15.11 -13.26
CA ARG A 7 -31.20 14.01 -12.52
C ARG A 7 -29.75 13.76 -12.96
N GLN A 8 -29.44 13.90 -14.25
CA GLN A 8 -28.08 13.83 -14.77
C GLN A 8 -27.21 14.99 -14.29
N TRP A 9 -27.77 16.21 -14.23
CA TRP A 9 -27.06 17.38 -13.73
C TRP A 9 -26.78 17.28 -12.22
N ALA A 10 -27.76 16.84 -11.43
CA ALA A 10 -27.58 16.58 -10.00
C ALA A 10 -26.48 15.53 -9.73
N GLY A 11 -26.42 14.45 -10.53
CA GLY A 11 -25.36 13.45 -10.43
C GLY A 11 -23.97 13.97 -10.84
N LYS A 12 -23.90 14.93 -11.77
CA LYS A 12 -22.63 15.62 -12.10
C LYS A 12 -22.19 16.54 -10.96
N ALA A 13 -23.11 17.30 -10.39
CA ALA A 13 -22.84 18.20 -9.26
C ALA A 13 -22.38 17.43 -8.02
N SER A 14 -23.01 16.29 -7.71
CA SER A 14 -22.58 15.45 -6.58
C SER A 14 -21.16 14.92 -6.77
N ARG A 15 -20.80 14.46 -7.97
CA ARG A 15 -19.43 14.02 -8.28
C ARG A 15 -18.39 15.13 -8.13
N MET A 16 -18.68 16.34 -8.62
CA MET A 16 -17.75 17.47 -8.47
C MET A 16 -17.55 17.85 -7.00
N LEU A 17 -18.62 17.83 -6.20
CA LEU A 17 -18.53 18.09 -4.76
C LEU A 17 -17.73 17.02 -4.03
N GLU A 18 -17.96 15.75 -4.37
CA GLU A 18 -17.23 14.62 -3.81
C GLU A 18 -15.73 14.68 -4.18
N GLU A 19 -15.39 15.03 -5.43
CA GLU A 19 -14.01 15.23 -5.86
C GLU A 19 -13.34 16.40 -5.13
N ALA A 20 -14.04 17.54 -4.99
CA ALA A 20 -13.54 18.71 -4.28
C ALA A 20 -13.32 18.43 -2.78
N TYR A 21 -14.21 17.67 -2.15
CA TYR A 21 -14.08 17.26 -0.76
C TYR A 21 -12.92 16.28 -0.54
N ASN A 22 -12.76 15.30 -1.43
CA ASN A 22 -11.71 14.29 -1.30
C ASN A 22 -10.33 14.80 -1.71
N ALA A 23 -10.24 15.80 -2.60
CA ALA A 23 -8.98 16.35 -3.13
C ALA A 23 -7.90 16.64 -2.06
N PRO A 24 -8.17 17.37 -0.97
CA PRO A 24 -7.15 17.68 0.04
C PRO A 24 -6.66 16.45 0.81
N TYR A 25 -7.49 15.41 0.96
CA TYR A 25 -7.16 14.22 1.75
C TYR A 25 -6.43 13.13 0.95
N ARG A 26 -6.34 13.26 -0.38
CA ARG A 26 -5.72 12.23 -1.24
C ARG A 26 -4.28 11.92 -0.84
N SER A 27 -3.50 12.94 -0.48
CA SER A 27 -2.10 12.77 -0.07
C SER A 27 -1.99 12.04 1.27
N ALA A 28 -2.83 12.40 2.24
CA ALA A 28 -2.90 11.76 3.55
C ALA A 28 -3.33 10.30 3.43
N ILE A 29 -4.37 10.01 2.65
CA ILE A 29 -4.83 8.64 2.37
C ILE A 29 -3.73 7.83 1.68
N ALA A 30 -3.06 8.41 0.66
CA ALA A 30 -1.97 7.74 -0.04
C ALA A 30 -0.74 7.50 0.85
N ARG A 31 -0.54 8.33 1.88
CA ARG A 31 0.51 8.11 2.90
C ARG A 31 0.10 7.00 3.84
N ALA A 32 -1.10 7.05 4.41
CA ALA A 32 -1.61 6.01 5.30
C ALA A 32 -1.57 4.61 4.65
N LYS A 33 -1.98 4.52 3.37
CA LYS A 33 -1.88 3.27 2.61
C LYS A 33 -0.43 2.79 2.45
N ARG A 34 0.51 3.70 2.21
CA ARG A 34 1.93 3.35 2.09
C ARG A 34 2.50 2.87 3.42
N ASP A 35 2.16 3.54 4.51
CA ASP A 35 2.59 3.16 5.86
C ASP A 35 2.03 1.77 6.22
N GLU A 36 0.78 1.47 5.86
CA GLU A 36 0.16 0.15 6.03
C GLU A 36 0.86 -0.93 5.18
N ASP A 37 1.11 -0.65 3.90
CA ASP A 37 1.86 -1.56 3.01
C ASP A 37 3.27 -1.84 3.57
N ASP A 38 3.98 -0.82 4.06
CA ASP A 38 5.34 -0.95 4.57
C ASP A 38 5.36 -1.72 5.92
N LEU A 39 4.36 -1.52 6.79
CA LEU A 39 4.16 -2.32 8.01
C LEU A 39 3.87 -3.79 7.69
N PHE A 40 3.04 -4.05 6.67
CA PHE A 40 2.72 -5.40 6.24
C PHE A 40 3.96 -6.12 5.70
N MET A 41 4.74 -5.45 4.84
CA MET A 41 6.01 -5.98 4.35
C MET A 41 6.99 -6.24 5.51
N MET A 42 7.09 -5.33 6.48
CA MET A 42 7.91 -5.54 7.68
C MET A 42 7.47 -6.78 8.46
N LEU A 43 6.16 -6.99 8.67
CA LEU A 43 5.64 -8.18 9.33
C LEU A 43 6.07 -9.44 8.57
N VAL A 44 5.85 -9.50 7.26
CA VAL A 44 6.13 -10.68 6.44
C VAL A 44 7.63 -11.02 6.41
N PHE A 45 8.51 -10.03 6.37
CA PHE A 45 9.96 -10.20 6.25
C PHE A 45 10.75 -10.09 7.57
N SER A 46 10.07 -9.82 8.69
CA SER A 46 10.66 -9.66 10.02
C SER A 46 11.56 -10.83 10.44
N GLU A 47 11.11 -12.06 10.18
CA GLU A 47 11.86 -13.27 10.55
C GLU A 47 13.19 -13.38 9.81
N LEU A 48 13.23 -12.97 8.55
CA LEU A 48 14.47 -12.93 7.75
C LEU A 48 15.44 -11.85 8.25
N MET A 49 14.94 -10.83 8.94
CA MET A 49 15.76 -9.83 9.63
C MET A 49 16.12 -10.24 11.07
N GLY A 50 15.74 -11.44 11.51
CA GLY A 50 15.96 -11.93 12.87
C GLY A 50 15.02 -11.34 13.92
N VAL A 51 13.95 -10.66 13.50
CA VAL A 51 12.90 -10.15 14.39
C VAL A 51 11.82 -11.22 14.55
N PRO A 52 11.56 -11.70 15.78
CA PRO A 52 10.57 -12.75 16.00
C PRO A 52 9.16 -12.27 15.63
N ASN A 53 8.41 -13.09 14.89
CA ASN A 53 7.08 -12.76 14.41
C ASN A 53 6.04 -13.82 14.84
N PRO A 54 5.00 -13.43 15.60
CA PRO A 54 3.94 -14.36 16.01
C PRO A 54 3.09 -14.88 14.84
N ALA A 55 3.08 -14.17 13.71
CA ALA A 55 2.33 -14.53 12.50
C ALA A 55 3.20 -15.19 11.42
N ALA A 56 4.48 -15.47 11.71
CA ALA A 56 5.45 -16.04 10.76
C ALA A 56 4.85 -17.19 9.94
N TYR A 57 4.32 -18.20 10.63
CA TYR A 57 3.72 -19.39 10.02
C TYR A 57 2.64 -19.07 8.98
N TYR A 58 1.79 -18.08 9.25
CA TYR A 58 0.70 -17.70 8.35
C TYR A 58 1.18 -16.85 7.16
N THR A 59 2.31 -16.16 7.32
CA THR A 59 2.84 -15.23 6.31
C THR A 59 3.87 -15.84 5.37
N LEU A 60 4.35 -17.06 5.66
CA LEU A 60 5.36 -17.75 4.85
C LEU A 60 4.95 -17.88 3.38
N GLU A 61 3.69 -18.21 3.11
CA GLU A 61 3.16 -18.37 1.75
C GLU A 61 3.08 -17.05 0.97
N LEU A 62 3.06 -15.92 1.68
CA LEU A 62 2.97 -14.59 1.09
C LEU A 62 4.34 -14.04 0.68
N GLN A 63 5.42 -14.51 1.30
CA GLN A 63 6.79 -14.10 0.99
C GLN A 63 7.14 -14.18 -0.51
N PRO A 64 6.91 -15.31 -1.23
CA PRO A 64 7.24 -15.39 -2.65
C PRO A 64 6.42 -14.41 -3.51
N LEU A 65 5.16 -14.17 -3.15
CA LEU A 65 4.29 -13.22 -3.87
C LEU A 65 4.73 -11.77 -3.68
N LEU A 66 5.25 -11.44 -2.50
CA LEU A 66 5.70 -10.09 -2.17
C LEU A 66 7.15 -9.82 -2.56
N LEU A 67 7.89 -10.85 -2.96
CA LEU A 67 9.30 -10.75 -3.34
C LEU A 67 9.49 -9.80 -4.54
N GLU A 68 8.55 -9.75 -5.48
CA GLU A 68 8.57 -8.80 -6.61
C GLU A 68 8.57 -7.33 -6.16
N ARG A 69 7.91 -7.04 -5.03
CA ARG A 69 7.78 -5.68 -4.47
C ARG A 69 8.87 -5.38 -3.43
N PHE A 70 9.70 -6.36 -3.09
CA PHE A 70 10.69 -6.26 -2.04
C PHE A 70 11.76 -5.20 -2.35
N HIS A 71 12.25 -5.17 -3.60
CA HIS A 71 13.29 -4.21 -4.01
C HIS A 71 12.91 -2.77 -3.72
N ASP A 72 11.69 -2.38 -4.08
CA ASP A 72 11.23 -1.02 -3.84
C ASP A 72 10.92 -0.76 -2.37
N TRP A 73 10.50 -1.78 -1.62
CA TRP A 73 10.25 -1.64 -0.19
C TRP A 73 11.53 -1.44 0.61
N HIS A 74 12.56 -2.29 0.45
CA HIS A 74 13.78 -2.16 1.27
C HIS A 74 14.53 -0.85 1.00
N LYS A 75 14.51 -0.37 -0.26
CA LYS A 75 14.99 0.97 -0.61
C LYS A 75 14.22 2.08 0.09
N ARG A 76 12.87 1.98 0.17
CA ARG A 76 12.05 2.97 0.90
C ARG A 76 12.32 2.96 2.40
N MET A 77 12.62 1.79 2.95
CA MET A 77 13.02 1.64 4.35
C MET A 77 14.43 2.17 4.64
N GLY A 78 15.18 2.59 3.61
CA GLY A 78 16.52 3.16 3.76
C GLY A 78 17.60 2.11 4.05
N MET A 79 17.36 0.85 3.68
CA MET A 79 18.36 -0.21 3.85
C MET A 79 19.41 -0.12 2.74
N GLU A 80 20.70 -0.12 3.11
CA GLU A 80 21.79 -0.08 2.12
C GLU A 80 21.87 -1.37 1.29
N HIS A 81 21.58 -2.51 1.94
CA HIS A 81 21.60 -3.83 1.35
C HIS A 81 20.35 -4.63 1.71
N SER A 82 20.03 -5.60 0.86
CA SER A 82 18.98 -6.59 1.13
C SER A 82 19.31 -7.36 2.41
N PRO A 83 18.40 -7.45 3.38
CA PRO A 83 18.57 -8.33 4.54
C PRO A 83 18.47 -9.83 4.18
N LEU A 84 18.13 -10.17 2.94
CA LEU A 84 17.99 -11.56 2.49
C LEU A 84 19.37 -12.13 2.10
N ASP A 85 19.91 -13.02 2.93
CA ASP A 85 21.21 -13.66 2.68
C ASP A 85 21.25 -14.49 1.39
N HIS A 86 20.15 -15.14 1.05
CA HIS A 86 20.06 -16.07 -0.08
C HIS A 86 19.62 -15.42 -1.39
N PHE A 87 19.19 -14.16 -1.36
CA PHE A 87 18.67 -13.46 -2.52
C PHE A 87 19.25 -12.05 -2.62
N ARG A 88 20.10 -11.83 -3.62
CA ARG A 88 20.69 -10.52 -3.88
C ARG A 88 19.66 -9.65 -4.61
N CYS A 89 19.08 -8.71 -3.87
CA CYS A 89 18.13 -7.74 -4.39
C CYS A 89 18.82 -6.46 -4.93
N CYS A 90 20.14 -6.37 -4.85
CA CYS A 90 21.02 -5.35 -5.42
C CYS A 90 22.38 -5.98 -5.76
#